data_AF-A0A2P9GUU9-F1
#
_entry.id   AF-A0A2P9GUU9-F1
#
_cell.length_a   1.000
_cell.length_b   1.000
_cell.length_c   1.000
_cell.angle_alpha   90.00
_cell.angle_beta   90.00
_cell.angle_gamma   90.00
#
_symmetry.space_group_name_H-M   'P 1'
#
loop_
_entity.id
_entity.type
_entity.pdbx_description
1 polymer ?
#
loop_
_entity_poly.entity_id
_entity_poly.type
_entity_poly.pdbx_seq_one_letter_code
_entity_poly.pdbx_strand_id
1 'polypeptide(L)'
;MKLYCSKILLFVLPLNILIKSSSYVRIKKIYITPHHIPIYISRVLSECDTQSSNYDNDPQMKKVMKKFQDRTSERLREYDERMKEKRQKRKEERDKNIQKIIEKDKREKSLADKVEKVCLKCGCALGGGVLPVWGLVSGLWYATLSQLATKGAIQKGIEAGLEEGIKQIGLIFQKSSTSKMPPINVTDMLSSGKFTNGVDLFEMLQHINTMYKESADSMYYQFCTKINYMVEGGIVDFNTYNSENIAAVTKAFEDAKASEFALHTSLLSNTIIASVVAIVVIVLVMIIIYLVLRYRRKKKMKKKAQYTKLLKE
;
A
#
# COMPACT_ATOMS: atom_id res chain seq x y z
N MET A 1 -15.33 -11.79 15.31
CA MET A 1 -15.09 -10.36 15.03
C MET A 1 -14.37 -9.58 16.16
N LYS A 2 -13.72 -10.24 17.15
CA LYS A 2 -13.05 -9.56 18.28
C LYS A 2 -11.50 -9.66 18.30
N LEU A 3 -10.89 -10.55 17.49
CA LEU A 3 -9.43 -10.81 17.55
C LEU A 3 -8.57 -10.03 16.54
N TYR A 4 -9.15 -9.50 15.45
CA TYR A 4 -8.40 -8.75 14.43
C TYR A 4 -8.16 -7.28 14.76
N CYS A 5 -8.89 -6.71 15.73
CA CYS A 5 -8.67 -5.33 16.17
C CYS A 5 -7.44 -5.17 17.08
N SER A 6 -7.00 -6.20 17.81
CA SER A 6 -5.87 -6.10 18.73
C SER A 6 -4.52 -6.02 18.01
N LYS A 7 -4.35 -6.74 16.90
CA LYS A 7 -3.12 -6.70 16.08
C LYS A 7 -2.92 -5.37 15.34
N ILE A 8 -4.00 -4.73 14.90
CA ILE A 8 -3.94 -3.40 14.25
C ILE A 8 -3.66 -2.30 15.29
N LEU A 9 -4.10 -2.48 16.55
CA LEU A 9 -3.85 -1.52 17.63
C LEU A 9 -2.37 -1.44 18.03
N LEU A 10 -1.63 -2.56 17.94
CA LEU A 10 -0.22 -2.66 18.33
C LEU A 10 0.72 -1.80 17.46
N PHE A 11 0.38 -1.58 16.18
CA PHE A 11 1.16 -0.72 15.28
C PHE A 11 0.90 0.78 15.48
N VAL A 12 -0.24 1.17 16.07
CA VAL A 12 -0.61 2.58 16.30
C VAL A 12 -0.02 3.15 17.59
N LEU A 13 0.31 2.27 18.55
CA LEU A 13 0.92 2.62 19.84
C LEU A 13 2.28 3.35 19.72
N PRO A 14 3.25 2.90 18.89
CA PRO A 14 4.53 3.62 18.77
C PRO A 14 4.39 4.99 18.11
N LEU A 15 3.47 5.16 17.15
CA LEU A 15 3.23 6.44 16.44
C LEU A 15 2.58 7.52 17.32
N ASN A 16 1.78 7.14 18.31
CA ASN A 16 1.13 8.09 19.22
C ASN A 16 2.07 8.61 20.33
N ILE A 17 3.15 7.89 20.64
CA ILE A 17 4.14 8.30 21.64
C ILE A 17 5.00 9.45 21.08
N LEU A 18 5.26 9.47 19.77
CA LEU A 18 6.00 10.55 19.10
C LEU A 18 5.24 11.89 19.05
N ILE A 19 3.90 11.84 19.01
CA ILE A 19 3.05 13.04 18.86
C ILE A 19 2.75 13.72 20.21
N LYS A 20 2.76 12.96 21.31
CA LYS A 20 2.38 13.45 22.63
C LYS A 20 3.39 14.43 23.27
N SER A 21 4.64 14.47 22.81
CA SER A 21 5.66 15.42 23.31
C SER A 21 5.40 16.87 22.90
N SER A 22 4.62 17.14 21.83
CA SER A 22 4.42 18.50 21.31
C SER A 22 3.22 19.26 21.88
N SER A 23 2.37 18.62 22.70
CA SER A 23 1.08 19.20 23.12
C SER A 23 1.00 19.60 24.60
N TYR A 24 2.11 19.52 25.34
CA TYR A 24 2.15 19.87 26.77
C TYR A 24 2.27 21.38 27.05
N VAL A 25 1.99 22.25 26.07
CA VAL A 25 2.03 23.70 26.23
C VAL A 25 0.76 24.35 25.69
N ARG A 26 -0.36 24.27 26.44
CA ARG A 26 -1.31 25.39 26.61
C ARG A 26 -2.36 25.11 27.70
N ILE A 27 -2.01 25.54 28.91
CA ILE A 27 -2.91 25.89 30.04
C ILE A 27 -3.71 27.15 29.59
N LYS A 28 -4.98 27.47 29.93
CA LYS A 28 -5.66 27.56 31.24
C LYS A 28 -7.19 27.72 31.01
N LYS A 29 -7.99 27.18 31.93
CA LYS A 29 -9.45 27.42 32.10
C LYS A 29 -9.74 28.89 32.45
N ILE A 30 -10.84 29.43 31.93
CA ILE A 30 -11.56 30.56 32.51
C ILE A 30 -12.98 30.08 32.86
N TYR A 31 -13.30 30.17 34.14
CA TYR A 31 -14.59 29.89 34.76
C TYR A 31 -15.43 31.17 34.64
N ILE A 32 -16.67 31.06 34.17
CA ILE A 32 -17.62 32.18 34.14
C ILE A 32 -18.79 31.83 35.06
N THR A 33 -18.87 32.61 36.12
CA THR A 33 -19.89 32.63 37.18
C THR A 33 -21.21 33.17 36.63
N PRO A 34 -22.37 32.55 36.90
CA PRO A 34 -23.66 33.07 36.49
C PRO A 34 -24.21 34.05 37.54
N HIS A 35 -24.39 35.32 37.16
CA HIS A 35 -25.21 36.27 37.91
C HIS A 35 -26.62 36.28 37.32
N HIS A 36 -27.59 35.70 38.04
CA HIS A 36 -29.01 35.97 37.81
C HIS A 36 -29.39 37.24 38.60
N ILE A 37 -29.70 38.31 37.89
CA ILE A 37 -30.43 39.47 38.43
C ILE A 37 -31.88 39.35 37.93
N PRO A 38 -32.84 39.00 38.80
CA PRO A 38 -34.25 39.04 38.44
C PRO A 38 -34.75 40.49 38.55
N ILE A 39 -34.96 41.15 37.42
CA ILE A 39 -35.73 42.41 37.39
C ILE A 39 -37.19 42.02 37.16
N TYR A 40 -37.90 41.67 38.25
CA TYR A 40 -39.35 41.81 38.26
C TYR A 40 -39.64 43.16 38.90
N ILE A 41 -40.07 44.13 38.09
CA ILE A 41 -40.86 45.24 38.64
C ILE A 41 -42.22 44.61 38.90
N SER A 42 -42.45 44.17 40.13
CA SER A 42 -43.80 43.87 40.60
C SER A 42 -44.59 45.17 40.46
N ARG A 43 -45.41 45.27 39.42
CA ARG A 43 -46.56 46.17 39.43
C ARG A 43 -47.52 45.61 40.49
N VAL A 44 -47.22 45.88 41.75
CA VAL A 44 -48.19 45.75 42.83
C VAL A 44 -49.27 46.76 42.49
N LEU A 45 -50.40 46.29 41.99
CA LEU A 45 -51.59 47.10 41.85
C LEU A 45 -51.98 47.50 43.27
N SER A 46 -51.69 48.76 43.63
CA SER A 46 -52.24 49.38 44.82
C SER A 46 -53.75 49.45 44.63
N GLU A 47 -54.50 48.56 45.29
CA GLU A 47 -55.95 48.67 45.43
C GLU A 47 -56.21 49.92 46.28
N CYS A 48 -56.40 51.07 45.62
CA CYS A 48 -57.06 52.21 46.25
C CYS A 48 -58.56 51.93 46.20
N ASP A 49 -59.22 51.97 47.36
CA ASP A 49 -60.68 51.85 47.51
C ASP A 49 -61.36 52.96 46.71
N THR A 50 -61.64 52.67 45.45
CA THR A 50 -62.41 53.54 44.59
C THR A 50 -63.86 53.21 44.89
N GLN A 51 -64.53 54.10 45.62
CA GLN A 51 -65.97 54.00 45.90
C GLN A 51 -66.69 53.65 44.58
N SER A 52 -67.22 52.44 44.49
CA SER A 52 -67.83 51.92 43.27
C SER A 52 -69.14 52.65 43.03
N SER A 53 -69.08 53.69 42.21
CA SER A 53 -70.27 54.29 41.63
C SER A 53 -70.94 53.22 40.76
N ASN A 54 -72.06 52.69 41.23
CA ASN A 54 -72.79 51.60 40.60
C ASN A 54 -73.52 52.12 39.34
N TYR A 55 -72.78 52.21 38.22
CA TYR A 55 -73.28 52.71 36.92
C TYR A 55 -73.96 51.65 36.06
N ASP A 56 -74.33 50.50 36.64
CA ASP A 56 -74.88 49.35 35.92
C ASP A 56 -76.17 49.66 35.15
N ASN A 57 -76.87 50.74 35.52
CA ASN A 57 -78.12 51.19 34.87
C ASN A 57 -77.99 52.50 34.08
N ASP A 58 -76.80 53.11 33.99
CA ASP A 58 -76.61 54.34 33.22
C ASP A 58 -76.66 54.05 31.70
N PRO A 59 -77.59 54.66 30.95
CA PRO A 59 -77.72 54.46 29.50
C PRO A 59 -76.46 54.84 28.71
N GLN A 60 -75.71 55.84 29.16
CA GLN A 60 -74.46 56.27 28.53
C GLN A 60 -73.34 55.28 28.85
N MET A 61 -73.24 54.79 30.08
CA MET A 61 -72.26 53.78 30.47
C MET A 61 -72.47 52.46 29.72
N LYS A 62 -73.72 52.01 29.54
CA LYS A 62 -74.05 50.84 28.71
C LYS A 62 -73.58 51.00 27.25
N LYS A 63 -73.71 52.18 26.67
CA LYS A 63 -73.23 52.46 25.29
C LYS A 63 -71.71 52.42 25.19
N VAL A 64 -70.99 52.94 26.19
CA VAL A 64 -69.52 52.89 26.25
C VAL A 64 -69.03 51.46 26.46
N MET A 65 -69.65 50.72 27.38
CA MET A 65 -69.35 49.31 27.64
C MET A 65 -69.55 48.45 26.38
N LYS A 66 -70.65 48.66 25.65
CA LYS A 66 -70.91 47.95 24.39
C LYS A 66 -69.87 48.27 23.33
N LYS A 67 -69.51 49.55 23.14
CA LYS A 67 -68.40 49.96 22.24
C LYS A 67 -67.06 49.34 22.63
N PHE A 68 -66.79 49.22 23.94
CA PHE A 68 -65.56 48.59 24.43
C PHE A 68 -65.57 47.08 24.15
N GLN A 69 -66.68 46.39 24.41
CA GLN A 69 -66.85 44.97 24.09
C GLN A 69 -66.69 44.70 22.59
N ASP A 70 -67.33 45.51 21.73
CA ASP A 70 -67.23 45.40 20.28
C ASP A 70 -65.78 45.57 19.80
N ARG A 71 -65.09 46.64 20.23
CA ARG A 71 -63.66 46.89 19.92
C ARG A 71 -62.72 45.84 20.49
N THR A 72 -63.07 45.22 21.61
CA THR A 72 -62.25 44.18 22.23
C THR A 72 -62.43 42.85 21.50
N SER A 73 -63.66 42.55 21.08
CA SER A 73 -63.96 41.39 20.23
C SER A 73 -63.23 41.46 18.89
N GLU A 74 -63.20 42.64 18.26
CA GLU A 74 -62.49 42.88 17.00
C GLU A 74 -60.97 42.66 17.16
N ARG A 75 -60.35 43.24 18.19
CA ARG A 75 -58.92 43.04 18.48
C ARG A 75 -58.56 41.59 18.80
N LEU A 76 -59.44 40.85 19.47
CA LEU A 76 -59.24 39.43 19.72
C LEU A 76 -59.26 38.63 18.42
N ARG A 77 -60.21 38.92 17.51
CA ARG A 77 -60.24 38.30 16.17
C ARG A 77 -58.98 38.60 15.36
N GLU A 78 -58.53 39.85 15.33
CA GLU A 78 -57.29 40.24 14.64
C GLU A 78 -56.04 39.60 15.26
N TYR A 79 -56.01 39.45 16.59
CA TYR A 79 -54.93 38.74 17.27
C TYR A 79 -54.93 37.25 16.91
N ASP A 80 -56.09 36.60 16.91
CA ASP A 80 -56.22 35.19 16.54
C ASP A 80 -55.81 34.94 15.09
N GLU A 81 -56.21 35.80 14.15
CA GLU A 81 -55.80 35.70 12.75
C GLU A 81 -54.27 35.88 12.57
N ARG A 82 -53.67 36.90 13.21
CA ARG A 82 -52.20 37.05 13.21
C ARG A 82 -51.48 35.87 13.85
N MET A 83 -52.07 35.28 14.89
CA MET A 83 -51.52 34.11 15.56
C MET A 83 -51.61 32.85 14.71
N LYS A 84 -52.70 32.66 13.96
CA LYS A 84 -52.81 31.59 12.96
C LYS A 84 -51.73 31.73 11.90
N GLU A 85 -51.55 32.91 11.32
CA GLU A 85 -50.54 33.16 10.28
C GLU A 85 -49.11 32.91 10.78
N LYS A 86 -48.76 33.39 11.99
CA LYS A 86 -47.44 33.14 12.60
C LYS A 86 -47.21 31.66 12.91
N ARG A 87 -48.25 30.92 13.32
CA ARG A 87 -48.17 29.47 13.54
C ARG A 87 -47.97 28.72 12.22
N GLN A 88 -48.67 29.12 11.17
CA GLN A 88 -48.53 28.56 9.82
C GLN A 88 -47.09 28.73 9.29
N LYS A 89 -46.55 29.97 9.33
CA LYS A 89 -45.18 30.27 8.89
C LYS A 89 -44.13 29.43 9.61
N ARG A 90 -44.22 29.31 10.95
CA ARG A 90 -43.28 28.48 11.73
C ARG A 90 -43.44 26.98 11.49
N LYS A 91 -44.62 26.52 11.06
CA LYS A 91 -44.85 25.12 10.68
C LYS A 91 -44.20 24.84 9.33
N GLU A 92 -44.45 25.68 8.33
CA GLU A 92 -43.82 25.57 7.01
C GLU A 92 -42.29 25.66 7.06
N GLU A 93 -41.74 26.55 7.89
CA GLU A 93 -40.29 26.66 8.08
C GLU A 93 -39.70 25.40 8.73
N ARG A 94 -40.39 24.83 9.72
CA ARG A 94 -40.00 23.53 10.30
C ARG A 94 -40.05 22.42 9.26
N ASP A 95 -41.13 22.33 8.49
CA ASP A 95 -41.31 21.29 7.48
C ASP A 95 -40.22 21.37 6.40
N LYS A 96 -39.90 22.58 5.92
CA LYS A 96 -38.77 22.83 4.99
C LYS A 96 -37.42 22.39 5.57
N ASN A 97 -37.16 22.70 6.84
CA ASN A 97 -35.93 22.32 7.51
C ASN A 97 -35.83 20.79 7.71
N ILE A 98 -36.94 20.13 8.07
CA ILE A 98 -37.03 18.68 8.17
C ILE A 98 -36.76 18.03 6.81
N GLN A 99 -37.37 18.54 5.74
CA GLN A 99 -37.19 18.02 4.39
C GLN A 99 -35.72 18.11 3.93
N LYS A 100 -35.04 19.25 4.18
CA LYS A 100 -33.59 19.40 3.92
C LYS A 100 -32.73 18.41 4.71
N ILE A 101 -33.08 18.11 5.96
CA ILE A 101 -32.37 17.13 6.79
C ILE A 101 -32.54 15.73 6.20
N ILE A 102 -33.77 15.34 5.83
CA ILE A 102 -34.08 14.03 5.26
C ILE A 102 -33.33 13.81 3.95
N GLU A 103 -33.34 14.78 3.03
CA GLU A 103 -32.62 14.69 1.76
C GLU A 103 -31.11 14.55 1.96
N LYS A 104 -30.54 15.32 2.89
CA LYS A 104 -29.11 15.25 3.22
C LYS A 104 -28.74 13.89 3.81
N ASP A 105 -29.58 13.35 4.69
CA ASP A 105 -29.35 12.03 5.29
C ASP A 105 -29.48 10.91 4.25
N LYS A 106 -30.44 11.01 3.32
CA LYS A 106 -30.61 10.07 2.19
C LYS A 106 -29.37 10.01 1.30
N ARG A 107 -28.78 11.15 0.93
CA ARG A 107 -27.51 11.19 0.16
C ARG A 107 -26.35 10.59 0.95
N GLU A 108 -26.20 10.94 2.22
CA GLU A 108 -25.15 10.39 3.10
C GLU A 108 -25.28 8.87 3.31
N LYS A 109 -26.51 8.33 3.28
CA LYS A 109 -26.81 6.90 3.38
C LYS A 109 -26.52 6.16 2.07
N SER A 110 -26.85 6.74 0.91
CA SER A 110 -26.52 6.12 -0.39
C SER A 110 -25.01 6.02 -0.64
N LEU A 111 -24.23 7.00 -0.18
CA LEU A 111 -22.76 6.95 -0.25
C LEU A 111 -22.21 5.89 0.73
N ALA A 112 -22.90 5.66 1.85
CA ALA A 112 -22.57 4.62 2.81
C ALA A 112 -22.62 3.23 2.17
N ASP A 113 -23.78 2.91 1.60
CA ASP A 113 -24.06 1.57 1.11
C ASP A 113 -23.13 1.21 -0.06
N LYS A 114 -22.75 2.21 -0.88
CA LYS A 114 -21.76 2.04 -1.94
C LYS A 114 -20.38 1.70 -1.37
N VAL A 115 -19.90 2.45 -0.38
CA VAL A 115 -18.59 2.20 0.24
C VAL A 115 -18.57 0.89 1.03
N GLU A 116 -19.67 0.54 1.70
CA GLU A 116 -19.80 -0.70 2.47
C GLU A 116 -19.84 -1.92 1.56
N LYS A 117 -20.58 -1.88 0.43
CA LYS A 117 -20.53 -2.94 -0.59
C LYS A 117 -19.14 -3.14 -1.18
N VAL A 118 -18.40 -2.06 -1.42
CA VAL A 118 -17.01 -2.14 -1.92
C VAL A 118 -16.10 -2.76 -0.85
N CYS A 119 -16.23 -2.34 0.41
CA CYS A 119 -15.42 -2.85 1.52
C CYS A 119 -15.72 -4.33 1.84
N LEU A 120 -16.98 -4.79 1.74
CA LEU A 120 -17.35 -6.20 1.92
C LEU A 120 -16.77 -7.07 0.80
N LYS A 121 -16.81 -6.60 -0.45
CA LYS A 121 -16.18 -7.29 -1.60
C LYS A 121 -14.66 -7.41 -1.44
N CYS A 122 -13.98 -6.35 -1.01
CA CYS A 122 -12.53 -6.40 -0.74
C CYS A 122 -12.16 -7.24 0.49
N GLY A 123 -12.95 -7.16 1.58
CA GLY A 123 -12.70 -7.88 2.82
C GLY A 123 -12.86 -9.40 2.69
N CYS A 124 -13.83 -9.87 1.90
CA CYS A 124 -13.97 -11.30 1.60
C CYS A 124 -12.83 -11.83 0.72
N ALA A 125 -12.32 -11.03 -0.21
CA ALA A 125 -11.17 -11.41 -1.05
C ALA A 125 -9.85 -11.48 -0.26
N LEU A 126 -9.63 -10.56 0.68
CA LEU A 126 -8.38 -10.47 1.44
C LEU A 126 -8.37 -11.31 2.74
N GLY A 127 -9.53 -11.56 3.35
CA GLY A 127 -9.63 -12.22 4.66
C GLY A 127 -9.88 -13.74 4.64
N GLY A 128 -10.22 -14.34 3.50
CA GLY A 128 -10.82 -15.68 3.46
C GLY A 128 -9.95 -16.87 3.05
N GLY A 129 -8.82 -16.68 2.35
CA GLY A 129 -8.04 -17.85 1.86
C GLY A 129 -6.72 -17.58 1.15
N VAL A 130 -6.35 -16.32 0.92
CA VAL A 130 -5.16 -15.98 0.11
C VAL A 130 -3.87 -15.91 0.94
N LEU A 131 -3.97 -15.60 2.24
CA LEU A 131 -2.81 -15.41 3.12
C LEU A 131 -1.93 -16.67 3.32
N PRO A 132 -2.46 -17.90 3.50
CA PRO A 132 -1.61 -19.08 3.69
C PRO A 132 -0.94 -19.53 2.39
N VAL A 133 -1.63 -19.38 1.26
CA VAL A 133 -1.19 -19.92 -0.04
C VAL A 133 -0.10 -19.04 -0.67
N TRP A 134 -0.21 -17.71 -0.55
CA TRP A 134 0.75 -16.81 -1.19
C TRP A 134 2.17 -16.91 -0.63
N GLY A 135 2.34 -17.14 0.68
CA GLY A 135 3.68 -17.31 1.27
C GLY A 135 4.37 -18.61 0.85
N LEU A 136 3.59 -19.68 0.64
CA LEU A 136 4.09 -21.00 0.24
C LEU A 136 4.40 -21.06 -1.26
N VAL A 137 3.55 -20.44 -2.08
CA VAL A 137 3.76 -20.35 -3.54
C VAL A 137 4.92 -19.40 -3.86
N SER A 138 5.06 -18.26 -3.16
CA SER A 138 6.17 -17.34 -3.41
C SER A 138 7.52 -18.00 -3.09
N GLY A 139 7.65 -18.66 -1.93
CA GLY A 139 8.93 -19.26 -1.52
C GLY A 139 9.41 -20.36 -2.48
N LEU A 140 8.48 -21.21 -2.96
CA LEU A 140 8.80 -22.29 -3.90
C LEU A 140 9.22 -21.74 -5.27
N TRP A 141 8.56 -20.69 -5.75
CA TRP A 141 8.93 -19.98 -6.98
C TRP A 141 10.29 -19.29 -6.90
N TYR A 142 10.60 -18.62 -5.78
CA TYR A 142 11.93 -18.01 -5.59
C TYR A 142 13.04 -19.06 -5.57
N ALA A 143 12.83 -20.21 -4.91
CA ALA A 143 13.83 -21.28 -4.86
C ALA A 143 14.07 -21.90 -6.25
N THR A 144 13.02 -22.22 -6.99
CA THR A 144 13.13 -22.79 -8.35
C THR A 144 13.76 -21.81 -9.32
N LEU A 145 13.39 -20.53 -9.27
CA LEU A 145 13.94 -19.52 -10.15
C LEU A 145 15.40 -19.20 -9.82
N SER A 146 15.77 -19.20 -8.54
CA SER A 146 17.18 -19.06 -8.11
C SER A 146 18.03 -20.21 -8.63
N GLN A 147 17.52 -21.45 -8.56
CA GLN A 147 18.21 -22.62 -9.13
C GLN A 147 18.32 -22.58 -10.65
N LEU A 148 17.31 -22.05 -11.34
CA LEU A 148 17.33 -21.91 -12.79
C LEU A 148 18.34 -20.83 -13.22
N ALA A 149 18.38 -19.71 -12.50
CA ALA A 149 19.35 -18.63 -12.74
C ALA A 149 20.80 -19.10 -12.50
N THR A 150 21.06 -19.89 -11.44
CA THR A 150 22.42 -20.43 -11.21
C THR A 150 22.82 -21.44 -12.27
N LYS A 151 21.90 -22.32 -12.71
CA LYS A 151 22.16 -23.25 -13.82
C LYS A 151 22.47 -22.53 -15.13
N GLY A 152 21.66 -21.53 -15.51
CA GLY A 152 21.89 -20.73 -16.71
C GLY A 152 23.23 -19.98 -16.65
N ALA A 153 23.54 -19.38 -15.50
CA ALA A 153 24.80 -18.67 -15.30
C ALA A 153 26.03 -19.59 -15.37
N ILE A 154 25.97 -20.78 -14.77
CA ILE A 154 27.05 -21.77 -14.86
C ILE A 154 27.23 -22.21 -16.31
N GLN A 155 26.15 -22.52 -17.03
CA GLN A 155 26.23 -22.95 -18.42
C GLN A 155 26.86 -21.89 -19.32
N LYS A 156 26.44 -20.63 -19.18
CA LYS A 156 27.01 -19.52 -19.96
C LYS A 156 28.47 -19.23 -19.58
N GLY A 157 28.81 -19.38 -18.30
CA GLY A 157 30.19 -19.37 -17.83
C GLY A 157 31.03 -20.44 -18.51
N ILE A 158 30.53 -21.68 -18.59
CA ILE A 158 31.23 -22.80 -19.24
C ILE A 158 31.45 -22.51 -20.73
N GLU A 159 30.43 -22.07 -21.45
CA GLU A 159 30.54 -21.75 -22.89
C GLU A 159 31.64 -20.70 -23.14
N ALA A 160 31.65 -19.61 -22.39
CA ALA A 160 32.67 -18.56 -22.50
C ALA A 160 34.07 -19.02 -22.06
N GLY A 161 34.14 -19.81 -20.98
CA GLY A 161 35.40 -20.39 -20.50
C GLY A 161 36.01 -21.36 -21.51
N LEU A 162 35.19 -22.18 -22.18
CA LEU A 162 35.63 -23.10 -23.23
C LEU A 162 36.08 -22.34 -24.48
N GLU A 163 35.35 -21.31 -24.91
CA GLU A 163 35.74 -20.48 -26.05
C GLU A 163 37.10 -19.83 -25.83
N GLU A 164 37.28 -19.18 -24.67
CA GLU A 164 38.57 -18.58 -24.33
C GLU A 164 39.64 -19.65 -24.13
N GLY A 165 39.32 -20.79 -23.52
CA GLY A 165 40.28 -21.88 -23.31
C GLY A 165 40.79 -22.49 -24.61
N ILE A 166 39.94 -22.68 -25.62
CA ILE A 166 40.36 -23.14 -26.95
C ILE A 166 41.34 -22.13 -27.57
N LYS A 167 41.03 -20.83 -27.48
CA LYS A 167 41.90 -19.75 -27.96
C LYS A 167 43.24 -19.73 -27.21
N GLN A 168 43.23 -19.89 -25.90
CA GLN A 168 44.44 -19.93 -25.08
C GLN A 168 45.30 -21.15 -25.39
N ILE A 169 44.71 -22.33 -25.61
CA ILE A 169 45.43 -23.54 -26.07
C ILE A 169 46.08 -23.28 -27.43
N GLY A 170 45.39 -22.58 -28.34
CA GLY A 170 45.95 -22.16 -29.62
C GLY A 170 47.18 -21.25 -29.45
N LEU A 171 47.15 -20.30 -28.53
CA LEU A 171 48.30 -19.43 -28.23
C LEU A 171 49.47 -20.21 -27.62
N ILE A 172 49.21 -21.13 -26.69
CA ILE A 172 50.22 -22.01 -26.10
C ILE A 172 50.88 -22.86 -27.20
N PHE A 173 50.09 -23.40 -28.11
CA PHE A 173 50.61 -24.19 -29.22
C PHE A 173 51.45 -23.35 -30.18
N GLN A 174 50.96 -22.17 -30.59
CA GLN A 174 51.68 -21.27 -31.52
C GLN A 174 53.02 -20.79 -30.98
N LYS A 175 53.16 -20.58 -29.66
CA LYS A 175 54.46 -20.28 -29.03
C LYS A 175 55.50 -21.38 -29.26
N SER A 176 55.05 -22.61 -29.53
CA SER A 176 55.90 -23.80 -29.59
C SER A 176 55.96 -24.47 -30.96
N SER A 177 55.12 -24.08 -31.92
CA SER A 177 55.06 -24.67 -33.27
C SER A 177 54.37 -23.72 -34.25
N THR A 178 54.80 -23.75 -35.52
CA THR A 178 54.17 -23.03 -36.64
C THR A 178 53.13 -23.86 -37.40
N SER A 179 52.86 -25.08 -36.91
CA SER A 179 51.94 -26.03 -37.57
C SER A 179 50.48 -25.59 -37.44
N LYS A 180 49.59 -26.14 -38.28
CA LYS A 180 48.15 -25.85 -38.23
C LYS A 180 47.52 -26.54 -37.02
N MET A 181 46.71 -25.80 -36.28
CA MET A 181 45.84 -26.33 -35.22
C MET A 181 44.55 -26.87 -35.85
N PRO A 182 44.03 -28.02 -35.41
CA PRO A 182 42.73 -28.50 -35.87
C PRO A 182 41.61 -27.55 -35.42
N PRO A 183 40.51 -27.44 -36.19
CA PRO A 183 39.34 -26.70 -35.73
C PRO A 183 38.71 -27.44 -34.54
N ILE A 184 38.67 -26.78 -33.38
CA ILE A 184 38.05 -27.30 -32.16
C ILE A 184 36.85 -26.40 -31.83
N ASN A 185 35.66 -26.99 -31.72
CA ASN A 185 34.45 -26.26 -31.38
C ASN A 185 34.06 -26.49 -29.92
N VAL A 186 33.42 -25.48 -29.31
CA VAL A 186 32.88 -25.56 -27.95
C VAL A 186 31.85 -26.69 -27.82
N THR A 187 31.07 -26.95 -28.87
CA THR A 187 30.05 -28.02 -28.91
C THR A 187 30.64 -29.40 -28.68
N ASP A 188 31.83 -29.65 -29.23
CA ASP A 188 32.49 -30.95 -29.15
C ASP A 188 33.00 -31.16 -27.73
N MET A 189 33.51 -30.10 -27.10
CA MET A 189 33.95 -30.12 -25.71
C MET A 189 32.77 -30.34 -24.74
N LEU A 190 31.63 -29.68 -24.97
CA LEU A 190 30.42 -29.84 -24.16
C LEU A 190 29.83 -31.25 -24.27
N SER A 191 29.91 -31.87 -25.44
CA SER A 191 29.39 -33.22 -25.69
C SER A 191 30.06 -34.31 -24.83
N SER A 192 31.25 -34.02 -24.29
CA SER A 192 31.95 -34.93 -23.39
C SER A 192 31.29 -35.11 -22.01
N GLY A 193 30.42 -34.19 -21.61
CA GLY A 193 29.84 -34.16 -20.26
C GLY A 193 30.84 -33.89 -19.13
N LYS A 194 32.11 -33.58 -19.42
CA LYS A 194 33.15 -33.32 -18.41
C LYS A 194 33.02 -31.93 -17.78
N PHE A 195 32.65 -30.92 -18.57
CA PHE A 195 32.59 -29.52 -18.15
C PHE A 195 31.18 -29.16 -17.67
N THR A 196 30.83 -29.56 -16.44
CA THR A 196 29.48 -29.34 -15.88
C THR A 196 29.44 -28.32 -14.74
N ASN A 197 30.53 -28.19 -13.99
CA ASN A 197 30.60 -27.32 -12.81
C ASN A 197 31.62 -26.19 -12.94
N GLY A 198 32.45 -26.21 -13.99
CA GLY A 198 33.55 -25.27 -14.20
C GLY A 198 34.36 -25.66 -15.43
N VAL A 199 35.35 -24.83 -15.73
CA VAL A 199 36.28 -25.02 -16.84
C VAL A 199 37.70 -24.95 -16.30
N ASP A 200 38.46 -26.03 -16.47
CA ASP A 200 39.88 -26.09 -16.18
C ASP A 200 40.67 -26.30 -17.49
N LEU A 201 41.68 -25.45 -17.70
CA LEU A 201 42.43 -25.45 -18.96
C LEU A 201 43.22 -26.74 -19.18
N PHE A 202 43.70 -27.38 -18.11
CA PHE A 202 44.42 -28.64 -18.22
C PHE A 202 43.45 -29.80 -18.52
N GLU A 203 42.27 -29.82 -17.91
CA GLU A 203 41.22 -30.80 -18.25
C GLU A 203 40.74 -30.66 -19.71
N MET A 204 40.62 -29.42 -20.21
CA MET A 204 40.36 -29.16 -21.63
C MET A 204 41.45 -29.76 -22.51
N LEU A 205 42.71 -29.54 -22.16
CA LEU A 205 43.86 -30.03 -22.90
C LEU A 205 43.94 -31.55 -22.90
N GLN A 206 43.66 -32.20 -21.76
CA GLN A 206 43.53 -33.65 -21.67
C GLN A 206 42.42 -34.18 -22.55
N HIS A 207 41.25 -33.53 -22.55
CA HIS A 207 40.12 -33.96 -23.35
C HIS A 207 40.43 -33.85 -24.86
N ILE A 208 41.08 -32.76 -25.28
CA ILE A 208 41.58 -32.60 -26.66
C ILE A 208 42.55 -33.72 -27.00
N ASN A 209 43.52 -34.01 -26.12
CA ASN A 209 44.46 -35.10 -26.34
C ASN A 209 43.73 -36.43 -26.57
N THR A 210 42.70 -36.73 -25.77
CA THR A 210 41.89 -37.95 -25.95
C THR A 210 41.11 -37.98 -27.26
N MET A 211 40.52 -36.86 -27.69
CA MET A 211 39.74 -36.79 -28.95
C MET A 211 40.59 -37.09 -30.18
N TYR A 212 41.84 -36.63 -30.19
CA TYR A 212 42.74 -36.79 -31.34
C TYR A 212 43.69 -37.98 -31.21
N LYS A 213 43.68 -38.72 -30.10
CA LYS A 213 44.53 -39.90 -29.87
C LYS A 213 44.26 -41.04 -30.85
N GLU A 214 43.02 -41.19 -31.30
CA GLU A 214 42.57 -42.29 -32.18
C GLU A 214 42.34 -41.85 -33.64
N SER A 215 42.33 -40.54 -33.91
CA SER A 215 41.88 -39.95 -35.18
C SER A 215 42.91 -39.05 -35.86
N ALA A 216 44.20 -39.16 -35.49
CA ALA A 216 45.24 -38.26 -35.97
C ALA A 216 45.45 -38.36 -37.49
N ASP A 217 44.68 -37.55 -38.22
CA ASP A 217 44.97 -37.15 -39.59
C ASP A 217 46.43 -36.68 -39.65
N SER A 218 47.16 -37.14 -40.66
CA SER A 218 48.57 -36.80 -40.90
C SER A 218 48.80 -35.28 -40.85
N MET A 219 47.78 -34.48 -41.17
CA MET A 219 47.85 -33.02 -41.18
C MET A 219 48.03 -32.37 -39.79
N TYR A 220 47.59 -33.02 -38.71
CA TYR A 220 47.61 -32.46 -37.35
C TYR A 220 48.54 -33.21 -36.39
N TYR A 221 49.40 -34.08 -36.90
CA TYR A 221 50.32 -34.90 -36.11
C TYR A 221 51.17 -34.07 -35.13
N GLN A 222 51.74 -32.95 -35.60
CA GLN A 222 52.56 -32.04 -34.77
C GLN A 222 51.78 -31.39 -33.62
N PHE A 223 50.48 -31.15 -33.82
CA PHE A 223 49.62 -30.65 -32.75
C PHE A 223 49.39 -31.74 -31.70
N CYS A 224 49.04 -32.94 -32.14
CA CYS A 224 48.73 -34.06 -31.24
C CYS A 224 49.95 -34.48 -30.40
N THR A 225 51.13 -34.58 -31.01
CA THR A 225 52.37 -34.93 -30.28
C THR A 225 52.72 -33.89 -29.22
N LYS A 226 52.55 -32.60 -29.54
CA LYS A 226 52.86 -31.53 -28.61
C LYS A 226 51.90 -31.47 -27.44
N ILE A 227 50.60 -31.59 -27.70
CA ILE A 227 49.56 -31.67 -26.67
C ILE A 227 49.80 -32.90 -25.78
N ASN A 228 50.13 -34.06 -26.35
CA ASN A 228 50.43 -35.25 -25.57
C ASN A 228 51.62 -35.04 -24.62
N TYR A 229 52.69 -34.39 -25.09
CA TYR A 229 53.83 -34.04 -24.24
C TYR A 229 53.44 -33.11 -23.08
N MET A 230 52.55 -32.13 -23.33
CA MET A 230 52.04 -31.25 -22.27
C MET A 230 51.20 -32.00 -21.24
N VAL A 231 50.41 -33.00 -21.66
CA VAL A 231 49.65 -33.86 -20.74
C VAL A 231 50.58 -34.74 -19.92
N GLU A 232 51.58 -35.37 -20.55
CA GLU A 232 52.54 -36.26 -19.90
C GLU A 232 53.43 -35.53 -18.89
N GLY A 233 53.75 -34.26 -19.13
CA GLY A 233 54.44 -33.39 -18.17
C GLY A 233 53.64 -33.11 -16.89
N GLY A 234 52.33 -33.40 -16.90
CA GLY A 234 51.47 -33.32 -15.74
C GLY A 234 50.97 -31.90 -15.42
N ILE A 235 49.99 -31.85 -14.52
CA ILE A 235 49.24 -30.63 -14.20
C ILE A 235 50.12 -29.54 -13.55
N VAL A 236 51.12 -29.92 -12.75
CA VAL A 236 51.96 -28.98 -12.00
C VAL A 236 52.82 -28.15 -12.95
N ASP A 237 53.52 -28.81 -13.87
CA ASP A 237 54.36 -28.14 -14.85
C ASP A 237 53.49 -27.29 -15.80
N PHE A 238 52.38 -27.86 -16.28
CA PHE A 238 51.45 -27.13 -17.13
C PHE A 238 50.95 -25.84 -16.47
N ASN A 239 50.49 -25.90 -15.22
CA ASN A 239 49.97 -24.73 -14.51
C ASN A 239 51.04 -23.68 -14.23
N THR A 240 52.28 -24.11 -13.99
CA THR A 240 53.41 -23.21 -13.73
C THR A 240 53.73 -22.36 -14.97
N TYR A 241 53.76 -22.97 -16.15
CA TYR A 241 54.09 -22.26 -17.40
C TYR A 241 52.91 -21.51 -18.03
N ASN A 242 51.66 -21.82 -17.63
CA ASN A 242 50.45 -21.30 -18.27
C ASN A 242 49.53 -20.53 -17.32
N SER A 243 50.05 -20.03 -16.20
CA SER A 243 49.28 -19.33 -15.17
C SER A 243 48.46 -18.15 -15.72
N GLU A 244 49.02 -17.36 -16.65
CA GLU A 244 48.31 -16.26 -17.31
C GLU A 244 47.15 -16.74 -18.20
N ASN A 245 47.37 -17.82 -18.94
CA ASN A 245 46.37 -18.42 -19.81
C ASN A 245 45.21 -19.01 -18.98
N ILE A 246 45.54 -19.67 -17.86
CA ILE A 246 44.57 -20.19 -16.89
C ILE A 246 43.75 -19.05 -16.30
N ALA A 247 44.42 -17.97 -15.87
CA ALA A 247 43.74 -16.79 -15.33
C ALA A 247 42.78 -16.15 -16.35
N ALA A 248 43.14 -16.11 -17.64
CA ALA A 248 42.26 -15.62 -18.69
C ALA A 248 40.99 -16.47 -18.83
N VAL A 249 41.12 -17.80 -18.78
CA VAL A 249 39.98 -18.74 -18.84
C VAL A 249 39.09 -18.63 -17.61
N THR A 250 39.68 -18.61 -16.42
CA THR A 250 38.93 -18.43 -15.16
C THR A 250 38.19 -17.09 -15.15
N LYS A 251 38.82 -16.03 -15.66
CA LYS A 251 38.20 -14.72 -15.78
C LYS A 251 37.03 -14.73 -16.76
N ALA A 252 37.20 -15.30 -17.95
CA ALA A 252 36.12 -15.41 -18.94
C ALA A 252 34.92 -16.19 -18.38
N PHE A 253 35.18 -17.29 -17.66
CA PHE A 253 34.15 -18.08 -16.98
C PHE A 253 33.39 -17.27 -15.93
N GLU A 254 34.09 -16.61 -14.99
CA GLU A 254 33.44 -15.85 -13.91
C GLU A 254 32.75 -14.57 -14.43
N ASP A 255 33.33 -13.86 -15.41
CA ASP A 255 32.73 -12.65 -15.99
C ASP A 255 31.41 -12.99 -16.71
N ALA A 256 31.39 -14.06 -17.52
CA ALA A 256 30.19 -14.50 -18.22
C ALA A 256 29.10 -14.99 -17.24
N LYS A 257 29.49 -15.80 -16.25
CA LYS A 257 28.59 -16.27 -15.18
C LYS A 257 28.01 -15.11 -14.36
N ALA A 258 28.83 -14.14 -13.97
CA ALA A 258 28.38 -12.96 -13.25
C ALA A 258 27.42 -12.11 -14.08
N SER A 259 27.71 -11.94 -15.38
CA SER A 259 26.85 -11.19 -16.30
C SER A 259 25.45 -11.81 -16.44
N GLU A 260 25.37 -13.14 -16.56
CA GLU A 260 24.09 -13.85 -16.68
C GLU A 260 23.30 -13.81 -15.39
N PHE A 261 23.98 -13.99 -14.25
CA PHE A 261 23.36 -13.90 -12.94
C PHE A 261 22.81 -12.49 -12.67
N ALA A 262 23.53 -11.44 -13.11
CA ALA A 262 23.10 -10.05 -12.99
C ALA A 262 21.83 -9.76 -13.81
N LEU A 263 21.71 -10.32 -15.02
CA LEU A 263 20.51 -10.19 -15.84
C LEU A 263 19.27 -10.74 -15.12
N HIS A 264 19.36 -11.96 -14.57
CA HIS A 264 18.27 -12.56 -13.81
C HIS A 264 17.94 -11.77 -12.53
N THR A 265 18.94 -11.25 -11.83
CA THR A 265 18.75 -10.45 -10.61
C THR A 265 18.08 -9.10 -10.91
N SER A 266 18.45 -8.45 -12.02
CA SER A 266 17.86 -7.17 -12.42
C SER A 266 16.35 -7.30 -12.70
N LEU A 267 15.92 -8.38 -13.37
CA LEU A 267 14.50 -8.68 -13.60
C LEU A 267 13.74 -8.89 -12.28
N LEU A 268 14.35 -9.58 -11.32
CA LEU A 268 13.78 -9.76 -9.99
C LEU A 268 13.67 -8.44 -9.23
N SER A 269 14.67 -7.57 -9.31
CA SER A 269 14.62 -6.28 -8.62
C SER A 269 13.45 -5.42 -9.12
N ASN A 270 13.20 -5.38 -10.43
CA ASN A 270 12.07 -4.64 -11.00
C ASN A 270 10.71 -5.21 -10.56
N THR A 271 10.58 -6.54 -10.51
CA THR A 271 9.33 -7.19 -10.05
C THR A 271 9.09 -6.97 -8.55
N ILE A 272 10.16 -7.01 -7.73
CA ILE A 272 10.10 -6.69 -6.30
C ILE A 272 9.67 -5.23 -6.11
N ILE A 273 10.26 -4.28 -6.84
CA ILE A 273 9.90 -2.86 -6.77
C ILE A 273 8.41 -2.68 -7.13
N ALA A 274 7.94 -3.29 -8.21
CA ALA A 274 6.54 -3.22 -8.60
C ALA A 274 5.60 -3.80 -7.52
N SER A 275 5.98 -4.92 -6.89
CA SER A 275 5.23 -5.51 -5.77
C SER A 275 5.16 -4.59 -4.56
N VAL A 276 6.28 -3.95 -4.18
CA VAL A 276 6.32 -2.98 -3.07
C VAL A 276 5.42 -1.78 -3.37
N VAL A 277 5.47 -1.24 -4.59
CA VAL A 277 4.59 -0.14 -5.00
C VAL A 277 3.12 -0.54 -4.91
N ALA A 278 2.75 -1.74 -5.35
CA ALA A 278 1.38 -2.24 -5.24
C ALA A 278 0.91 -2.35 -3.78
N ILE A 279 1.76 -2.86 -2.87
CA ILE A 279 1.45 -2.94 -1.43
C ILE A 279 1.23 -1.54 -0.84
N VAL A 280 2.09 -0.57 -1.16
CA VAL A 280 1.95 0.81 -0.68
C VAL A 280 0.62 1.44 -1.15
N VAL A 281 0.23 1.21 -2.40
CA VAL A 281 -1.07 1.69 -2.94
C VAL A 281 -2.24 1.07 -2.17
N ILE A 282 -2.22 -0.23 -1.90
CA ILE A 282 -3.27 -0.91 -1.11
C ILE A 282 -3.36 -0.33 0.30
N VAL A 283 -2.23 -0.07 0.96
CA VAL A 283 -2.17 0.54 2.30
C VAL A 283 -2.74 1.96 2.27
N LEU A 284 -2.41 2.77 1.28
CA LEU A 284 -2.96 4.12 1.11
C LEU A 284 -4.49 4.08 0.95
N VAL A 285 -5.02 3.18 0.12
CA VAL A 285 -6.47 2.99 -0.05
C VAL A 285 -7.13 2.60 1.27
N MET A 286 -6.53 1.68 2.04
CA MET A 286 -7.03 1.30 3.37
C MET A 286 -7.07 2.48 4.35
N ILE A 287 -6.03 3.34 4.34
CA ILE A 287 -5.97 4.54 5.18
C ILE A 287 -7.08 5.53 4.78
N ILE A 288 -7.30 5.77 3.48
CA ILE A 288 -8.36 6.66 2.99
C ILE A 288 -9.74 6.15 3.44
N ILE A 289 -10.03 4.86 3.23
CA ILE A 289 -11.29 4.24 3.66
C ILE A 289 -11.45 4.37 5.19
N TYR A 290 -10.39 4.10 5.95
CA TYR A 290 -10.40 4.25 7.40
C TYR A 290 -10.72 5.69 7.84
N LEU A 291 -10.10 6.69 7.24
CA LEU A 291 -10.34 8.10 7.54
C LEU A 291 -11.78 8.50 7.22
N VAL A 292 -12.32 8.06 6.08
CA VAL A 292 -13.73 8.29 5.70
C VAL A 292 -14.67 7.69 6.74
N LEU A 293 -14.48 6.42 7.12
CA LEU A 293 -15.30 5.75 8.13
C LEU A 293 -15.21 6.43 9.50
N ARG A 294 -14.01 6.83 9.92
CA ARG A 294 -13.76 7.54 11.19
C ARG A 294 -14.46 8.89 11.21
N TYR A 295 -14.36 9.66 10.12
CA TYR A 295 -15.03 10.94 9.99
C TYR A 295 -16.55 10.80 10.11
N ARG A 296 -17.13 9.79 9.44
CA ARG A 296 -18.58 9.51 9.50
C ARG A 296 -19.05 9.15 10.91
N ARG A 297 -18.32 8.31 11.63
CA ARG A 297 -18.64 7.98 13.04
C ARG A 297 -18.66 9.23 13.91
N LYS A 298 -17.66 10.11 13.79
CA LYS A 298 -17.64 11.40 14.51
C LYS A 298 -18.86 12.28 14.18
N LYS A 299 -19.23 12.40 12.90
CA LYS A 299 -20.39 13.20 12.48
C LYS A 299 -21.70 12.66 13.04
N LYS A 300 -21.89 11.33 13.03
CA LYS A 300 -23.07 10.66 13.61
C LYS A 300 -23.21 10.95 15.11
N MET A 301 -22.09 10.93 15.85
CA MET A 301 -22.10 11.26 17.29
C MET A 301 -22.46 12.72 17.55
N LYS A 302 -21.93 13.67 16.76
CA LYS A 302 -22.31 15.10 16.87
C LYS A 302 -23.80 15.34 16.59
N LYS A 303 -24.34 14.73 15.52
CA LYS A 303 -25.79 14.79 15.21
C LYS A 303 -26.62 14.26 16.39
N LYS A 304 -26.27 13.09 16.94
CA LYS A 304 -26.97 12.51 18.11
C LYS A 304 -26.97 13.46 19.32
N ALA A 305 -25.84 14.11 19.60
CA ALA A 305 -25.72 15.08 20.70
C ALA A 305 -26.60 16.33 20.49
N GLN A 306 -26.76 16.79 19.24
CA GLN A 306 -27.65 17.91 18.93
C GLN A 306 -29.13 17.54 19.13
N TYR A 307 -29.56 16.37 18.64
CA TYR A 307 -30.94 15.92 18.83
C TYR A 307 -31.29 15.67 20.31
N THR A 308 -30.34 15.17 21.11
CA THR A 308 -30.56 14.98 22.56
C THR A 308 -30.68 16.30 23.32
N LYS A 309 -30.08 17.39 22.83
CA LYS A 309 -30.31 18.73 23.39
C LYS A 309 -31.69 19.26 23.05
N LEU A 310 -32.08 19.19 21.77
CA LEU A 310 -33.40 19.66 21.30
C LEU A 310 -34.59 18.92 21.91
N LEU A 311 -34.41 17.68 22.39
CA LEU A 311 -35.46 16.90 23.06
C LEU A 311 -35.56 17.17 24.58
N LYS A 312 -34.57 17.84 25.18
CA LYS A 312 -34.52 18.13 26.62
C LYS A 312 -34.93 19.56 26.96
N GLU A 313 -34.96 20.45 25.97
CA GLU A 313 -35.57 21.78 26.02
C GLU A 313 -37.05 21.70 25.60
#